data_AF-A0A542FRV5-F1
#
_entry.id   AF-A0A542FRV5-F1
#
_cell.length_a   1.000
_cell.length_b   1.000
_cell.length_c   1.000
_cell.angle_alpha   90.00
_cell.angle_beta   90.00
_cell.angle_gamma   90.00
#
_symmetry.space_group_name_H-M   'P 1'
#
loop_
_entity.id
_entity.type
_entity.pdbx_description
1 polymer ?
#
loop_
_entity_poly.entity_id
_entity_poly.type
_entity_poly.pdbx_seq_one_letter_code
_entity_poly.pdbx_strand_id
1 'polypeptide(L)'
;MTEVSAVEEKRRRDVPVGVVMVGMAAIVWWPAFTLGAWQEIFFDDILALWAASTAAFVFVLVERKPIGGRLVRAMLLLLPSLWIFLNFVVEDETTDLAVAIVDLFALAAVLVGIPFTLWVLVRIVWPDFAAETRRRTKWLIAVVVLGVAVGALFLGINHPHFLTCDDFAISGNSEPAGCTPEPE
;
A
#
# COMPACT_ATOMS: atom_id res chain seq x y z
N MET A 1 17.35 25.21 -31.69
CA MET A 1 17.71 23.80 -31.40
C MET A 1 17.71 23.48 -29.89
N THR A 2 17.77 24.47 -29.01
CA THR A 2 17.78 24.31 -27.54
C THR A 2 16.40 24.09 -26.91
N GLU A 3 15.35 24.67 -27.49
CA GLU A 3 14.00 24.61 -26.90
C GLU A 3 13.33 23.24 -27.04
N VAL A 4 13.51 22.58 -28.20
CA VAL A 4 13.00 21.22 -28.47
C VAL A 4 13.66 20.19 -27.55
N SER A 5 14.98 20.31 -27.34
CA SER A 5 15.73 19.43 -26.44
C SER A 5 15.27 19.55 -24.99
N ALA A 6 14.98 20.77 -24.51
CA ALA A 6 14.51 21.00 -23.15
C ALA A 6 13.09 20.44 -22.91
N VAL A 7 12.22 20.51 -23.93
CA VAL A 7 10.87 19.93 -23.88
C VAL A 7 10.92 18.40 -23.86
N GLU A 8 11.76 17.78 -24.70
CA GLU A 8 11.95 16.33 -24.70
C GLU A 8 12.54 15.81 -23.39
N GLU A 9 13.55 16.48 -22.83
CA GLU A 9 14.17 16.10 -21.57
C GLU A 9 13.20 16.22 -20.39
N LYS A 10 12.39 17.29 -20.36
CA LYS A 10 11.31 17.45 -19.38
C LYS A 10 10.27 16.35 -19.51
N ARG A 11 9.82 16.03 -20.74
CA ARG A 11 8.85 14.96 -21.02
C ARG A 11 9.40 13.59 -20.59
N ARG A 12 10.68 13.31 -20.86
CA ARG A 12 11.35 12.06 -20.48
C ARG A 12 11.44 11.88 -18.97
N ARG A 13 11.58 12.97 -18.21
CA ARG A 13 11.57 12.97 -16.75
C ARG A 13 10.16 12.88 -16.14
N ASP A 14 9.16 13.46 -16.79
CA ASP A 14 7.78 13.51 -16.27
C ASP A 14 7.02 12.19 -16.48
N VAL A 15 7.35 11.39 -17.51
CA VAL A 15 6.73 10.07 -17.75
C VAL A 15 6.94 9.08 -16.57
N PRO A 16 8.16 8.87 -16.06
CA PRO A 16 8.40 8.08 -14.84
C PRO A 16 7.61 8.57 -13.62
N VAL A 17 7.53 9.89 -13.43
CA VAL A 17 6.79 10.50 -12.30
C VAL A 17 5.30 10.19 -12.40
N GLY A 18 4.73 10.36 -13.60
CA GLY A 18 3.32 10.06 -13.85
C GLY A 18 3.00 8.59 -13.59
N VAL A 19 3.84 7.66 -14.07
CA VAL A 19 3.64 6.22 -13.87
C VAL A 19 3.70 5.85 -12.38
N VAL A 20 4.68 6.37 -11.64
CA VAL A 20 4.79 6.10 -10.19
C VAL A 20 3.57 6.64 -9.44
N MET A 21 3.15 7.86 -9.74
CA MET A 21 2.02 8.49 -9.07
C MET A 21 0.71 7.76 -9.35
N VAL A 22 0.44 7.41 -10.61
CA VAL A 22 -0.74 6.65 -11.01
C VAL A 22 -0.70 5.24 -10.41
N GLY A 23 0.46 4.57 -10.45
CA GLY A 23 0.62 3.23 -9.87
C GLY A 23 0.37 3.21 -8.36
N MET A 24 0.94 4.17 -7.61
CA MET A 24 0.69 4.30 -6.17
C MET A 24 -0.78 4.59 -5.86
N ALA A 25 -1.40 5.51 -6.61
CA ALA A 25 -2.81 5.83 -6.46
C ALA A 25 -3.71 4.61 -6.73
N ALA A 26 -3.41 3.85 -7.78
CA ALA A 26 -4.13 2.64 -8.16
C ALA A 26 -3.95 1.47 -7.18
N ILE A 27 -2.89 1.47 -6.37
CA ILE A 27 -2.71 0.48 -5.30
C ILE A 27 -3.45 0.94 -4.02
N VAL A 28 -3.35 2.21 -3.66
CA VAL A 28 -3.84 2.69 -2.35
C VAL A 28 -5.37 2.87 -2.29
N TRP A 29 -6.02 3.11 -3.43
CA TRP A 29 -7.44 3.48 -3.43
C TRP A 29 -8.34 2.36 -2.90
N TRP A 30 -8.04 1.09 -3.23
CA TRP A 30 -8.89 -0.05 -2.86
C TRP A 30 -8.92 -0.28 -1.34
N PRO A 31 -7.79 -0.48 -0.64
CA PRO A 31 -7.78 -0.58 0.82
C PRO A 31 -8.42 0.62 1.52
N ALA A 32 -8.24 1.83 0.96
CA ALA A 32 -8.83 3.02 1.54
C ALA A 32 -10.36 3.05 1.39
N PHE A 33 -10.86 2.65 0.22
CA PHE A 33 -12.29 2.53 -0.05
C PHE A 33 -12.95 1.44 0.80
N THR A 34 -12.35 0.24 0.86
CA THR A 34 -12.88 -0.89 1.65
C THR A 34 -12.92 -0.57 3.13
N LEU A 35 -11.88 0.10 3.65
CA LEU A 35 -11.89 0.60 5.03
C LEU A 35 -13.04 1.60 5.26
N GLY A 36 -13.38 2.44 4.28
CA GLY A 36 -14.50 3.36 4.37
C GLY A 36 -15.86 2.66 4.40
N ALA A 37 -16.04 1.65 3.54
CA ALA A 37 -17.33 0.98 3.35
C ALA A 37 -17.61 -0.15 4.36
N TRP A 38 -16.60 -0.94 4.74
CA TRP A 38 -16.74 -2.06 5.68
C TRP A 38 -16.14 -1.81 7.07
N GLN A 39 -15.35 -0.74 7.25
CA GLN A 39 -14.59 -0.46 8.49
C GLN A 39 -13.61 -1.57 8.87
N GLU A 40 -13.24 -2.41 7.90
CA GLU A 40 -12.38 -3.57 8.06
C GLU A 40 -11.29 -3.57 6.98
N ILE A 41 -10.13 -4.13 7.31
CA ILE A 41 -9.06 -4.39 6.33
C ILE A 41 -9.22 -5.82 5.84
N PHE A 42 -9.34 -6.00 4.53
CA PHE A 42 -9.59 -7.32 3.97
C PHE A 42 -8.32 -8.19 3.93
N PHE A 43 -8.54 -9.51 3.90
CA PHE A 43 -7.45 -10.49 3.92
C PHE A 43 -6.55 -10.40 2.67
N ASP A 44 -7.11 -10.01 1.53
CA ASP A 44 -6.40 -9.84 0.28
C ASP A 44 -5.41 -8.68 0.35
N ASP A 45 -5.78 -7.54 0.95
CA ASP A 45 -4.89 -6.41 1.20
C ASP A 45 -3.71 -6.81 2.10
N ILE A 46 -4.01 -7.57 3.16
CA ILE A 46 -3.02 -8.09 4.11
C ILE A 46 -2.04 -9.06 3.41
N LEU A 47 -2.56 -10.01 2.63
CA LEU A 47 -1.75 -10.98 1.91
C LEU A 47 -0.96 -10.34 0.76
N ALA A 48 -1.52 -9.32 0.11
CA ALA A 48 -0.82 -8.54 -0.90
C ALA A 48 0.39 -7.81 -0.29
N LEU A 49 0.21 -7.21 0.89
CA LEU A 49 1.30 -6.59 1.64
C LEU A 49 2.39 -7.62 2.01
N TRP A 50 1.98 -8.80 2.48
CA TRP A 50 2.91 -9.88 2.78
C TRP A 50 3.69 -10.33 1.54
N ALA A 51 3.01 -10.55 0.41
CA ALA A 51 3.62 -10.97 -0.85
C ALA A 51 4.62 -9.93 -1.36
N ALA A 52 4.25 -8.64 -1.33
CA ALA A 52 5.12 -7.54 -1.70
C ALA A 52 6.36 -7.45 -0.80
N SER A 53 6.17 -7.60 0.51
CA SER A 53 7.26 -7.61 1.50
C SER A 53 8.25 -8.75 1.27
N THR A 54 7.73 -9.96 1.05
CA THR A 54 8.54 -11.15 0.79
C THR A 54 9.33 -11.01 -0.51
N ALA A 55 8.69 -10.53 -1.58
CA ALA A 55 9.38 -10.29 -2.86
C ALA A 55 10.51 -9.24 -2.70
N ALA A 56 10.21 -8.14 -2.01
CA ALA A 56 11.20 -7.11 -1.69
C ALA A 56 12.35 -7.67 -0.82
N PHE A 57 12.04 -8.55 0.14
CA PHE A 57 13.03 -9.18 1.00
C PHE A 57 14.01 -10.02 0.19
N VAL A 58 13.49 -10.87 -0.69
CA VAL A 58 14.29 -11.68 -1.62
C VAL A 58 15.16 -10.79 -2.50
N PHE A 59 14.61 -9.71 -3.04
CA PHE A 59 15.38 -8.75 -3.84
C PHE A 59 16.56 -8.14 -3.05
N VAL A 60 16.30 -7.67 -1.82
CA VAL A 60 17.32 -7.10 -0.94
C VAL A 60 18.40 -8.13 -0.60
N LEU A 61 18.06 -9.43 -0.51
CA LEU A 61 19.03 -10.50 -0.31
C LEU A 61 19.93 -10.75 -1.53
N VAL A 62 19.41 -10.58 -2.74
CA VAL A 62 20.18 -10.75 -3.98
C VAL A 62 21.04 -9.52 -4.27
N GLU A 63 20.63 -8.33 -3.84
CA GLU A 63 21.33 -7.08 -4.13
C GLU A 63 22.71 -6.98 -3.41
N ARG A 64 23.79 -6.77 -4.19
CA ARG A 64 25.18 -6.69 -3.68
C ARG A 64 25.52 -5.31 -3.09
N LYS A 65 24.72 -4.82 -2.14
CA LYS A 65 24.93 -3.53 -1.42
C LYS A 65 25.55 -3.73 -0.01
N PRO A 66 26.20 -2.70 0.56
CA PRO A 66 26.87 -2.79 1.86
C PRO A 66 25.93 -3.25 3.00
N ILE A 67 26.47 -4.09 3.88
CA ILE A 67 25.74 -4.98 4.81
C ILE A 67 24.87 -4.22 5.83
N GLY A 68 25.32 -3.05 6.32
CA GLY A 68 24.65 -2.34 7.43
C GLY A 68 23.22 -1.90 7.13
N GLY A 69 23.02 -1.12 6.05
CA GLY A 69 21.68 -0.67 5.65
C GLY A 69 20.80 -1.80 5.08
N ARG A 70 21.41 -2.90 4.63
CA ARG A 70 20.71 -4.07 4.09
C ARG A 70 20.01 -4.88 5.18
N LEU A 71 20.66 -5.07 6.33
CA LEU A 71 20.08 -5.84 7.45
C LEU A 71 18.84 -5.18 8.05
N VAL A 72 18.86 -3.85 8.25
CA VAL A 72 17.68 -3.12 8.78
C VAL A 72 16.49 -3.23 7.83
N ARG A 73 16.72 -3.09 6.51
CA ARG A 73 15.65 -3.24 5.52
C ARG A 73 15.12 -4.67 5.47
N ALA A 74 16.01 -5.66 5.52
CA ALA A 74 15.63 -7.06 5.54
C ALA A 74 14.78 -7.39 6.78
N MET A 75 15.15 -6.89 7.96
CA MET A 75 14.34 -7.03 9.18
C MET A 75 12.94 -6.39 9.04
N LEU A 76 12.86 -5.18 8.47
CA LEU A 76 11.57 -4.50 8.27
C LEU A 76 10.65 -5.23 7.29
N LEU A 77 11.21 -5.95 6.30
CA LEU A 77 10.41 -6.75 5.35
C LEU A 77 9.96 -8.09 5.93
N LEU A 78 10.62 -8.56 6.98
CA LEU A 78 10.20 -9.76 7.70
C LEU A 78 9.02 -9.49 8.64
N LEU A 79 8.72 -8.24 8.98
CA LEU A 79 7.63 -7.89 9.90
C LEU A 79 6.28 -8.51 9.52
N PRO A 80 5.79 -8.40 8.27
CA PRO A 80 4.53 -9.02 7.88
C PRO A 80 4.57 -10.55 7.93
N SER A 81 5.71 -11.17 7.63
CA SER A 81 5.87 -12.63 7.74
C SER A 81 5.90 -13.08 9.20
N LEU A 82 6.57 -12.32 10.06
CA LEU A 82 6.64 -12.59 11.48
C LEU A 82 5.27 -12.44 12.14
N TRP A 83 4.50 -11.43 11.75
CA TRP A 83 3.15 -11.24 12.26
C TRP A 83 2.21 -12.40 11.87
N ILE A 84 2.21 -12.83 10.61
CA ILE A 84 1.44 -14.01 10.19
C ILE A 84 1.88 -15.25 10.96
N PHE A 85 3.20 -15.46 11.11
CA PHE A 85 3.74 -16.58 11.87
C PHE A 85 3.29 -16.55 13.35
N LEU A 86 3.28 -15.38 13.98
CA LEU A 86 2.81 -15.22 15.36
C LEU A 86 1.32 -15.56 15.49
N ASN A 87 0.47 -15.18 14.53
CA ASN A 87 -0.95 -15.56 14.53
C ASN A 87 -1.17 -17.08 14.45
N PHE A 88 -0.24 -17.84 13.84
CA PHE A 88 -0.32 -19.31 13.83
C PHE A 88 0.11 -19.96 15.15
N VAL A 89 0.99 -19.31 15.91
CA VAL A 89 1.60 -19.88 17.12
C VAL A 89 0.84 -19.49 18.39
N VAL A 90 0.18 -18.33 18.38
CA VAL A 90 -0.61 -17.81 19.49
C VAL A 90 -2.06 -18.23 19.30
N GLU A 91 -2.48 -19.29 19.99
CA GLU A 91 -3.90 -19.68 20.07
C GLU A 91 -4.67 -18.70 20.97
N ASP A 92 -5.96 -18.47 20.65
CA ASP A 92 -6.85 -17.51 21.33
C ASP A 92 -7.03 -17.77 22.85
N GLU A 93 -6.60 -18.91 23.38
CA GLU A 93 -6.65 -19.24 24.82
C GLU A 93 -5.43 -18.76 25.63
N THR A 94 -4.50 -18.03 25.00
CA THR A 94 -3.26 -17.57 25.66
C THR A 94 -3.40 -16.24 26.42
N THR A 95 -2.49 -16.00 27.38
CA THR A 95 -2.47 -14.84 28.28
C THR A 95 -2.51 -13.47 27.57
N ASP A 96 -3.13 -12.46 28.20
CA ASP A 96 -3.31 -11.09 27.68
C ASP A 96 -2.03 -10.45 27.08
N LEU A 97 -0.85 -10.82 27.58
CA LEU A 97 0.43 -10.30 27.08
C LEU A 97 0.77 -10.82 25.67
N ALA A 98 0.43 -12.07 25.34
CA ALA A 98 0.70 -12.65 24.02
C ALA A 98 -0.18 -11.98 22.95
N VAL A 99 -1.46 -11.78 23.26
CA VAL A 99 -2.42 -11.04 22.41
C VAL A 99 -1.93 -9.61 22.17
N ALA A 100 -1.51 -8.89 23.23
CA ALA A 100 -1.00 -7.53 23.10
C ALA A 100 0.26 -7.43 22.21
N ILE A 101 1.13 -8.46 22.23
CA ILE A 101 2.30 -8.52 21.34
C ILE A 101 1.86 -8.73 19.89
N VAL A 102 0.93 -9.65 19.62
CA VAL A 102 0.40 -9.90 18.27
C VAL A 102 -0.23 -8.63 17.69
N ASP A 103 -1.04 -7.92 18.46
CA ASP A 103 -1.65 -6.64 18.06
C ASP A 103 -0.62 -5.56 17.76
N LEU A 104 0.43 -5.45 18.58
CA LEU A 104 1.51 -4.50 18.34
C LEU A 104 2.23 -4.82 17.02
N PHE A 105 2.49 -6.09 16.73
CA PHE A 105 3.09 -6.51 15.47
C PHE A 105 2.14 -6.31 14.28
N ALA A 106 0.83 -6.50 14.47
CA ALA A 106 -0.19 -6.21 13.47
C ALA A 106 -0.17 -4.73 13.09
N LEU A 107 -0.22 -3.87 14.11
CA LEU A 107 -0.20 -2.42 13.95
C LEU A 107 1.10 -1.97 13.29
N ALA A 108 2.24 -2.52 13.72
CA ALA A 108 3.53 -2.21 13.10
C ALA A 108 3.60 -2.70 11.65
N ALA A 109 3.09 -3.88 11.33
CA ALA A 109 3.06 -4.40 9.96
C ALA A 109 2.21 -3.52 9.04
N VAL A 110 1.07 -3.02 9.49
CA VAL A 110 0.23 -2.10 8.71
C VAL A 110 0.87 -0.72 8.59
N LEU A 111 1.19 -0.08 9.73
CA LEU A 111 1.68 1.31 9.73
C LEU A 111 3.09 1.48 9.19
N VAL A 112 3.96 0.47 9.32
CA VAL A 112 5.34 0.52 8.84
C VAL A 112 5.49 -0.30 7.56
N GLY A 113 4.92 -1.50 7.50
CA GLY A 113 5.08 -2.39 6.35
C GLY A 113 4.49 -1.81 5.08
N ILE A 114 3.29 -1.22 5.11
CA ILE A 114 2.69 -0.62 3.90
C ILE A 114 3.54 0.53 3.33
N PRO A 115 3.86 1.60 4.07
CA PRO A 115 4.66 2.69 3.51
C PRO A 115 6.08 2.25 3.17
N PHE A 116 6.65 1.30 3.93
CA PHE A 116 7.99 0.79 3.67
C PHE A 116 8.06 -0.10 2.42
N THR A 117 7.10 -1.01 2.23
CA THR A 117 7.03 -1.84 1.01
C THR A 117 6.79 -0.99 -0.22
N LEU A 118 5.89 -0.02 -0.16
CA LEU A 118 5.69 0.96 -1.24
C LEU A 118 6.99 1.71 -1.54
N TRP A 119 7.70 2.16 -0.50
CA TRP A 119 8.98 2.83 -0.67
C TRP A 119 10.04 1.93 -1.31
N VAL A 120 10.12 0.66 -0.89
CA VAL A 120 11.06 -0.32 -1.46
C VAL A 120 10.68 -0.65 -2.90
N LEU A 121 9.42 -0.92 -3.21
CA LEU A 121 8.95 -1.20 -4.57
C LEU A 121 9.30 -0.06 -5.52
N VAL A 122 9.08 1.19 -5.13
CA VAL A 122 9.44 2.36 -5.93
C VAL A 122 10.95 2.44 -6.15
N ARG A 123 11.74 2.12 -5.13
CA ARG A 123 13.21 2.06 -5.20
C ARG A 123 13.71 0.95 -6.12
N ILE A 124 13.02 -0.20 -6.17
CA ILE A 124 13.39 -1.36 -6.98
C ILE A 124 12.99 -1.14 -8.44
N VAL A 125 11.74 -0.74 -8.67
CA VAL A 125 11.18 -0.53 -10.02
C VAL A 125 11.82 0.69 -10.67
N TRP A 126 12.17 1.72 -9.90
CA TRP A 126 12.71 2.98 -10.42
C TRP A 126 13.87 3.51 -9.57
N PRO A 127 15.07 2.90 -9.67
CA PRO A 127 16.23 3.28 -8.88
C PRO A 127 16.65 4.75 -9.11
N ASP A 128 16.60 5.22 -10.35
CA ASP A 128 16.96 6.59 -10.75
C ASP A 128 16.00 7.64 -10.15
N PHE A 129 14.72 7.28 -10.04
CA PHE A 129 13.70 8.12 -9.42
C PHE A 129 14.01 8.43 -7.96
N ALA A 130 14.54 7.45 -7.23
CA ALA A 130 14.81 7.63 -5.82
C ALA A 130 16.02 8.54 -5.56
N ALA A 131 17.02 8.49 -6.44
CA ALA A 131 18.27 9.24 -6.32
C ALA A 131 18.17 10.68 -6.83
N GLU A 132 17.51 10.92 -7.97
CA GLU A 132 17.59 12.21 -8.68
C GLU A 132 16.35 13.10 -8.53
N THR A 133 15.24 12.56 -7.99
CA THR A 133 14.00 13.33 -7.89
C THR A 133 14.05 14.38 -6.78
N ARG A 134 13.77 15.64 -7.14
CA ARG A 134 13.71 16.81 -6.25
C ARG A 134 12.68 16.59 -5.13
N ARG A 135 13.00 17.04 -3.90
CA ARG A 135 12.09 16.93 -2.72
C ARG A 135 10.68 17.45 -2.99
N ARG A 136 10.53 18.52 -3.77
CA ARG A 136 9.22 19.11 -4.11
C ARG A 136 8.35 18.13 -4.91
N THR A 137 8.92 17.38 -5.85
CA THR A 137 8.17 16.39 -6.64
C THR A 137 7.77 15.19 -5.78
N LYS A 138 8.65 14.74 -4.88
CA LYS A 138 8.32 13.68 -3.90
C LYS A 138 7.14 14.08 -3.01
N TRP A 139 7.14 15.33 -2.52
CA TRP A 139 6.02 15.90 -1.77
C TRP A 139 4.74 15.98 -2.59
N LEU A 140 4.82 16.40 -3.85
CA LEU A 140 3.65 16.46 -4.72
C LEU A 140 3.03 15.07 -4.95
N ILE A 141 3.85 14.03 -5.19
CA ILE A 141 3.36 12.66 -5.30
C ILE A 141 2.69 12.22 -4.00
N ALA A 142 3.35 12.45 -2.86
CA ALA A 142 2.79 12.06 -1.56
C ALA A 142 1.44 12.73 -1.29
N VAL A 143 1.31 14.03 -1.59
CA VAL A 143 0.05 14.77 -1.44
C VAL A 143 -1.02 14.24 -2.38
N VAL A 144 -0.69 13.93 -3.63
CA VAL A 144 -1.67 13.38 -4.59
C VAL A 144 -2.14 12.00 -4.15
N VAL A 145 -1.21 11.09 -3.81
CA VAL A 145 -1.53 9.72 -3.36
C VAL A 145 -2.37 9.77 -2.08
N LEU A 146 -2.00 10.63 -1.12
CA LEU A 146 -2.80 10.84 0.08
C LEU A 146 -4.19 11.40 -0.24
N GLY A 147 -4.28 12.36 -1.16
CA GLY A 147 -5.55 12.92 -1.61
C GLY A 147 -6.46 11.86 -2.24
N VAL A 148 -5.91 10.96 -3.06
CA VAL A 148 -6.66 9.82 -3.62
C VAL A 148 -7.11 8.87 -2.52
N ALA A 149 -6.23 8.52 -1.58
CA ALA A 149 -6.59 7.64 -0.47
C ALA A 149 -7.72 8.24 0.40
N VAL A 150 -7.62 9.51 0.78
CA VAL A 150 -8.66 10.21 1.54
C VAL A 150 -9.96 10.31 0.73
N GLY A 151 -9.87 10.58 -0.57
CA GLY A 151 -11.03 10.60 -1.46
C GLY A 151 -11.71 9.24 -1.55
N ALA A 152 -10.95 8.16 -1.72
CA ALA A 152 -11.45 6.80 -1.75
C ALA A 152 -12.09 6.38 -0.42
N LEU A 153 -11.49 6.74 0.72
CA LEU A 153 -12.08 6.53 2.04
C LEU A 153 -13.42 7.24 2.18
N PHE A 154 -13.49 8.52 1.76
CA PHE A 154 -14.73 9.28 1.78
C PHE A 154 -15.80 8.67 0.87
N LEU A 155 -15.41 8.20 -0.32
CA LEU A 155 -16.30 7.45 -1.21
C LEU A 155 -16.79 6.17 -0.54
N GLY A 156 -15.95 5.40 0.16
CA GLY A 156 -16.37 4.20 0.88
C GLY A 156 -17.41 4.50 1.97
N ILE A 157 -17.19 5.55 2.77
CA ILE A 157 -18.15 5.98 3.81
C ILE A 157 -19.50 6.40 3.20
N ASN A 158 -19.47 7.01 2.02
CA ASN A 158 -20.66 7.52 1.33
C ASN A 158 -21.16 6.58 0.22
N HIS A 159 -20.73 5.30 0.23
CA HIS A 159 -21.10 4.33 -0.81
C HIS A 159 -22.61 4.22 -1.09
N PRO A 160 -23.54 4.35 -0.11
CA PRO A 160 -24.97 4.19 -0.37
C PRO A 160 -25.57 5.28 -1.28
N HIS A 161 -24.82 6.36 -1.55
CA HIS A 161 -25.25 7.45 -2.42
C HIS A 161 -24.93 7.23 -3.91
N PHE A 162 -24.06 6.28 -4.24
CA PHE A 162 -23.62 6.07 -5.63
C PHE A 162 -23.40 4.60 -6.04
N LEU A 163 -23.40 3.66 -5.09
CA LEU A 163 -23.37 2.22 -5.35
C LEU A 163 -24.56 1.54 -4.69
N THR A 164 -25.08 0.51 -5.35
CA THR A 164 -26.13 -0.35 -4.81
C THR A 164 -25.55 -1.60 -4.17
N CYS A 165 -26.36 -2.33 -3.40
CA CYS A 165 -25.99 -3.65 -2.89
C CYS A 165 -25.64 -4.61 -4.06
N ASP A 166 -26.36 -4.52 -5.18
CA ASP A 166 -26.13 -5.36 -6.36
C ASP A 166 -24.78 -5.10 -7.03
N ASP A 167 -24.30 -3.85 -7.05
CA ASP A 167 -22.95 -3.53 -7.56
C ASP A 167 -21.86 -4.31 -6.78
N PHE A 168 -22.02 -4.40 -5.46
CA PHE A 168 -21.10 -5.16 -4.60
C PHE A 168 -21.25 -6.66 -4.85
N ALA A 169 -22.48 -7.18 -4.93
CA ALA A 169 -22.74 -8.60 -5.17
C ALA A 169 -22.20 -9.06 -6.55
N ILE A 170 -22.40 -8.27 -7.60
CA ILE A 170 -21.91 -8.56 -8.97
C ILE A 170 -20.39 -8.58 -9.01
N SER A 171 -19.72 -7.70 -8.27
CA SER A 171 -18.26 -7.71 -8.14
C SER A 171 -17.72 -8.87 -7.31
N GLY A 172 -18.60 -9.70 -6.73
CA GLY A 172 -18.25 -10.86 -5.91
C GLY A 172 -17.88 -10.49 -4.46
N ASN A 173 -18.18 -9.26 -4.03
CA ASN A 173 -17.98 -8.81 -2.66
C ASN A 173 -19.24 -9.09 -1.82
N SER A 174 -19.07 -9.16 -0.50
CA SER A 174 -20.21 -9.12 0.42
C SER A 174 -20.78 -7.70 0.49
N GLU A 175 -22.08 -7.59 0.69
CA GLU A 175 -22.75 -6.30 0.83
C GLU A 175 -22.24 -5.55 2.08
N PRO A 176 -21.77 -4.29 1.94
CA PRO A 176 -21.39 -3.47 3.08
C PRO A 176 -22.61 -3.06 3.89
N ALA A 177 -22.40 -2.81 5.19
CA ALA A 177 -23.46 -2.37 6.07
C ALA A 177 -24.05 -1.02 5.61
N GLY A 178 -25.37 -0.95 5.47
CA GLY A 178 -26.06 0.27 5.07
C GLY A 178 -26.11 0.52 3.56
N CYS A 179 -25.79 -0.48 2.73
CA CYS A 179 -25.99 -0.40 1.28
C CYS A 179 -27.49 -0.22 0.93
N THR A 180 -27.74 0.46 -0.19
CA THR A 180 -29.08 0.67 -0.73
C THR A 180 -29.37 -0.38 -1.81
N PRO A 181 -30.50 -1.11 -1.74
CA PRO A 181 -30.86 -2.05 -2.80
C PRO A 181 -31.16 -1.30 -4.10
N GLU A 182 -30.95 -1.95 -5.24
CA GLU A 182 -31.29 -1.36 -6.53
C GLU A 182 -32.82 -1.14 -6.63
N PRO A 183 -33.28 0.03 -7.13
CA PRO A 183 -34.71 0.26 -7.31
C PRO A 183 -35.29 -0.68 -8.39
N GLU A 184 -36.39 -1.36 -8.04
CA GLU A 184 -37.15 -2.25 -8.94
C GLU A 184 -37.69 -1.55 -10.21
#